data_AF-A0A9X0ARG7-F1
#
_entry.id   AF-A0A9X0ARG7-F1
#
_cell.length_a   1.000
_cell.length_b   1.000
_cell.length_c   1.000
_cell.angle_alpha   90.00
_cell.angle_beta   90.00
_cell.angle_gamma   90.00
#
_symmetry.space_group_name_H-M   'P 1'
#
loop_
_entity.id
_entity.type
_entity.pdbx_description
1 polymer ?
#
loop_
_entity_poly.entity_id
_entity_poly.type
_entity_poly.pdbx_seq_one_letter_code
_entity_poly.pdbx_strand_id
1 'polypeptide(L)'
;MAENDTTRSRGEEQGDVQSLDSERDTDTRMDDPKPPNEQSPLLSPSESEEEEGLIHGSNILNNEYDTFSETKGIWYMILLTLSIGGLQVAWGVELSNGTPYLLSLGLSKSLMALVWIAGPMSGALVQPYIGILSDRCRSPWGKRRPFMAVGTAATVLSLVFLAWVREIVGGFLGLFGADKGSEGVKVTIIVVAVLLVYILDFAIATVQAAIRTYILDCAPSHQQETANSFASRVIGIGNIVAYLAGYIDLTKYFWFFGNTQFKILSLVACVALSTTVTISSVTIKERDPSNEPIPAEAKSGLLAFFKQVFKSIKRLPPLTRQVCEVEFFAWIGFFPQLFYSSSYVGDIYVQPYLRENPNMTPAEIDKLYEKATRVGTFALLMYAITSLSVNVILPFFITPSYDTPSSSGSIYSHKSYTTRFSRFMDNLAIPGLNLRRAWLISHLLFAACMFSTLIVRSIAGATVLIALVGVSWAMTLWAPFAIISAEVSKRDAVRRARQQSMVGEDDLDEDQAGIILGIHNMSVAAPQIIATLGSSVIFKFMQKPRGIPGDRSFAVVMAAGGFSTLFAAYLTSRIKDEIEVPGEDNRTRERSRSRTRLSRRSTETPLIMASG
;
A
#
# COMPACT_ATOMS: atom_id res chain seq x y z
N MET A 1 22.46 -76.92 17.82
CA MET A 1 22.84 -75.92 18.82
C MET A 1 21.53 -75.25 19.24
N ALA A 2 20.83 -75.79 20.23
CA ALA A 2 21.21 -75.98 21.64
C ALA A 2 21.08 -74.66 22.45
N GLU A 3 20.42 -74.54 23.60
CA GLU A 3 19.43 -75.34 24.39
C GLU A 3 19.56 -74.87 25.86
N ASN A 4 18.47 -75.02 26.63
CA ASN A 4 18.21 -74.65 28.04
C ASN A 4 17.47 -73.32 28.28
N ASP A 5 16.41 -73.23 29.11
CA ASP A 5 16.09 -73.73 30.48
C ASP A 5 16.60 -72.82 31.62
N THR A 6 15.91 -72.59 32.76
CA THR A 6 14.64 -73.15 33.29
C THR A 6 13.86 -72.14 34.19
N THR A 7 12.63 -72.52 34.60
CA THR A 7 11.77 -72.10 35.75
C THR A 7 12.39 -71.43 37.01
N ARG A 8 11.71 -70.74 37.96
CA ARG A 8 10.36 -70.83 38.63
C ARG A 8 10.10 -69.47 39.36
N SER A 9 9.14 -69.11 40.26
CA SER A 9 7.90 -69.60 40.95
C SER A 9 7.25 -68.33 41.59
N ARG A 10 5.93 -68.05 41.68
CA ARG A 10 4.70 -68.70 42.24
C ARG A 10 4.37 -68.30 43.70
N GLY A 11 3.10 -67.89 43.93
CA GLY A 11 2.47 -67.42 45.20
C GLY A 11 1.95 -65.98 45.03
N GLU A 12 0.67 -65.61 45.01
CA GLU A 12 -0.62 -66.09 45.57
C GLU A 12 -0.92 -65.69 47.04
N GLU A 13 -2.19 -65.32 47.31
CA GLU A 13 -2.84 -64.78 48.55
C GLU A 13 -2.89 -63.22 48.63
N GLN A 14 -4.05 -62.54 48.78
CA GLN A 14 -5.09 -62.54 49.83
C GLN A 14 -4.58 -61.98 51.18
N GLY A 15 -5.26 -61.03 51.86
CA GLY A 15 -6.53 -60.36 51.58
C GLY A 15 -6.85 -59.24 52.60
N ASP A 16 -8.14 -59.10 52.93
CA ASP A 16 -8.74 -58.39 54.08
C ASP A 16 -8.67 -56.85 54.24
N VAL A 17 -9.84 -56.28 53.95
CA VAL A 17 -10.43 -55.03 54.41
C VAL A 17 -10.45 -54.91 55.95
N GLN A 18 -10.12 -53.72 56.48
CA GLN A 18 -10.82 -52.97 57.55
C GLN A 18 -10.01 -51.69 57.86
N SER A 19 -10.52 -50.54 58.33
CA SER A 19 -11.75 -49.76 58.20
C SER A 19 -11.83 -48.83 59.43
N LEU A 20 -12.33 -47.60 59.24
CA LEU A 20 -12.81 -46.64 60.24
C LEU A 20 -11.83 -45.64 60.89
N ASP A 21 -12.46 -44.49 61.20
CA ASP A 21 -12.13 -43.40 62.12
C ASP A 21 -10.97 -42.41 61.85
N SER A 22 -11.14 -41.10 62.07
CA SER A 22 -12.24 -40.16 61.72
C SER A 22 -11.83 -38.70 62.04
N GLU A 23 -12.46 -37.71 61.36
CA GLU A 23 -12.42 -36.26 61.67
C GLU A 23 -11.06 -35.52 61.44
N ARG A 24 -11.00 -34.22 61.05
CA ARG A 24 -12.01 -33.27 60.54
C ARG A 24 -11.35 -32.15 59.69
N ASP A 25 -12.18 -31.46 58.90
CA ASP A 25 -12.07 -30.07 58.39
C ASP A 25 -10.78 -29.56 57.72
N THR A 26 -10.79 -29.41 56.39
CA THR A 26 -10.95 -28.08 55.74
C THR A 26 -11.23 -28.18 54.23
N ASP A 27 -11.76 -27.12 53.63
CA ASP A 27 -12.46 -27.15 52.33
C ASP A 27 -11.57 -26.83 51.10
N THR A 28 -12.12 -27.17 49.94
CA THR A 28 -11.60 -27.19 48.57
C THR A 28 -11.11 -25.86 47.98
N ARG A 29 -10.14 -25.98 47.05
CA ARG A 29 -10.28 -25.54 45.65
C ARG A 29 -9.15 -26.06 44.76
N MET A 30 -9.49 -26.48 43.54
CA MET A 30 -8.56 -26.58 42.41
C MET A 30 -8.61 -25.28 41.61
N ASP A 31 -7.53 -24.94 40.91
CA ASP A 31 -7.48 -23.74 40.06
C ASP A 31 -8.17 -23.98 38.71
N ASP A 32 -9.26 -23.27 38.45
CA ASP A 32 -9.95 -23.25 37.15
C ASP A 32 -9.11 -22.56 36.05
N PRO A 33 -9.14 -23.05 34.79
CA PRO A 33 -8.63 -22.29 33.66
C PRO A 33 -9.49 -21.03 33.43
N LYS A 34 -8.84 -19.89 33.23
CA LYS A 34 -9.53 -18.59 33.05
C LYS A 34 -10.42 -18.61 31.79
N PRO A 35 -11.68 -18.17 31.88
CA PRO A 35 -12.58 -18.16 30.74
C PRO A 35 -12.15 -17.13 29.68
N PRO A 36 -12.42 -17.38 28.37
CA PRO A 36 -12.23 -16.39 27.33
C PRO A 36 -13.18 -15.20 27.54
N ASN A 37 -12.67 -13.98 27.35
CA ASN A 37 -13.42 -12.75 27.58
C ASN A 37 -14.27 -12.38 26.34
N GLU A 38 -15.36 -13.11 26.12
CA GLU A 38 -16.23 -12.94 24.95
C GLU A 38 -17.04 -11.63 25.00
N GLN A 39 -16.62 -10.64 24.22
CA GLN A 39 -17.40 -9.42 23.93
C GLN A 39 -17.33 -9.08 22.43
N SER A 40 -17.96 -9.91 21.59
CA SER A 40 -18.19 -9.64 20.16
C SER A 40 -19.67 -9.85 19.82
N PRO A 41 -20.48 -8.79 19.55
CA PRO A 41 -21.95 -8.91 19.50
C PRO A 41 -22.56 -9.58 18.25
N LEU A 42 -21.81 -10.40 17.50
CA LEU A 42 -22.13 -10.71 16.08
C LEU A 42 -22.18 -12.19 15.69
N LEU A 43 -22.15 -13.12 16.65
CA LEU A 43 -22.39 -14.55 16.39
C LEU A 43 -23.41 -15.13 17.37
N SER A 44 -24.34 -15.92 16.85
CA SER A 44 -25.23 -16.81 17.61
C SER A 44 -24.71 -18.25 17.47
N PRO A 45 -24.72 -19.07 18.53
CA PRO A 45 -24.27 -20.46 18.44
C PRO A 45 -25.19 -21.28 17.52
N SER A 46 -24.59 -22.15 16.72
CA SER A 46 -25.30 -23.18 15.94
C SER A 46 -25.09 -24.54 16.61
N GLU A 47 -26.15 -25.11 17.16
CA GLU A 47 -26.13 -26.47 17.72
C GLU A 47 -26.35 -27.51 16.61
N SER A 48 -25.35 -28.35 16.35
CA SER A 48 -25.39 -29.68 15.68
C SER A 48 -23.94 -30.08 15.32
N GLU A 49 -23.51 -31.35 15.41
CA GLU A 49 -24.11 -32.55 15.99
C GLU A 49 -22.98 -33.53 16.37
N GLU A 50 -23.19 -34.27 17.47
CA GLU A 50 -22.61 -35.58 17.88
C GLU A 50 -21.07 -35.87 17.82
N GLU A 51 -20.61 -36.58 18.85
CA GLU A 51 -19.21 -36.98 19.09
C GLU A 51 -19.08 -38.52 18.99
N GLU A 52 -18.25 -39.03 18.08
CA GLU A 52 -17.55 -40.32 18.30
C GLU A 52 -16.28 -40.41 17.46
N GLY A 53 -15.20 -40.96 18.03
CA GLY A 53 -13.83 -40.73 17.56
C GLY A 53 -13.21 -41.81 16.67
N LEU A 54 -12.07 -41.50 16.04
CA LEU A 54 -11.06 -42.50 15.64
C LEU A 54 -9.64 -41.89 15.45
N ILE A 55 -8.87 -41.91 16.54
CA ILE A 55 -7.42 -42.15 16.62
C ILE A 55 -6.51 -41.50 15.52
N HIS A 56 -5.96 -40.34 15.88
CA HIS A 56 -4.51 -40.06 15.83
C HIS A 56 -3.81 -39.79 14.47
N GLY A 57 -4.49 -39.20 13.48
CA GLY A 57 -3.88 -38.69 12.24
C GLY A 57 -3.89 -37.17 12.04
N SER A 58 -4.83 -36.44 12.65
CA SER A 58 -5.24 -35.08 12.25
C SER A 58 -4.66 -33.92 13.08
N ASN A 59 -4.21 -34.17 14.31
CA ASN A 59 -3.90 -33.10 15.29
C ASN A 59 -2.73 -32.17 14.92
N ILE A 60 -1.91 -32.52 13.93
CA ILE A 60 -0.82 -31.66 13.44
C ILE A 60 -1.38 -30.54 12.54
N LEU A 61 -2.38 -30.85 11.70
CA LEU A 61 -2.96 -29.86 10.78
C LEU A 61 -3.80 -28.82 11.53
N ASN A 62 -4.66 -29.25 12.45
CA ASN A 62 -5.55 -28.33 13.18
C ASN A 62 -4.76 -27.26 13.96
N ASN A 63 -3.73 -27.67 14.71
CA ASN A 63 -2.85 -26.75 15.45
C ASN A 63 -2.24 -25.66 14.57
N GLU A 64 -1.86 -25.98 13.32
CA GLU A 64 -1.27 -24.99 12.42
C GLU A 64 -2.32 -24.01 11.89
N TYR A 65 -3.54 -24.46 11.58
CA TYR A 65 -4.65 -23.59 11.19
C TYR A 65 -5.12 -22.67 12.33
N ASP A 66 -5.21 -23.18 13.57
CA ASP A 66 -5.53 -22.37 14.75
C ASP A 66 -4.47 -21.30 14.98
N THR A 67 -3.18 -21.66 14.88
CA THR A 67 -2.05 -20.74 15.08
C THR A 67 -2.09 -19.54 14.12
N PHE A 68 -2.59 -19.68 12.90
CA PHE A 68 -2.75 -18.53 11.97
C PHE A 68 -4.08 -17.78 12.12
N SER A 69 -5.07 -18.38 12.79
CA SER A 69 -6.38 -17.77 13.06
C SER A 69 -6.41 -16.94 14.35
N GLU A 70 -5.50 -17.21 15.29
CA GLU A 70 -5.33 -16.44 16.53
C GLU A 70 -5.11 -14.93 16.31
N THR A 71 -5.79 -14.12 17.13
CA THR A 71 -5.54 -12.67 17.27
C THR A 71 -4.10 -12.38 17.68
N LYS A 72 -3.30 -11.79 16.78
CA LYS A 72 -1.89 -11.44 17.05
C LYS A 72 -1.74 -10.04 17.65
N GLY A 73 -0.72 -9.88 18.49
CA GLY A 73 -0.43 -8.63 19.20
C GLY A 73 0.23 -7.54 18.34
N ILE A 74 0.23 -6.31 18.86
CA ILE A 74 0.78 -5.12 18.18
C ILE A 74 2.23 -5.33 17.72
N TRP A 75 3.07 -5.98 18.54
CA TRP A 75 4.47 -6.26 18.18
C TRP A 75 4.61 -7.17 16.96
N TYR A 76 3.72 -8.15 16.77
CA TYR A 76 3.68 -8.99 15.57
C TYR A 76 3.35 -8.15 14.34
N MET A 77 2.33 -7.28 14.42
CA MET A 77 1.95 -6.39 13.32
C MET A 77 3.07 -5.42 12.93
N ILE A 78 3.82 -4.90 13.92
CA ILE A 78 5.00 -4.07 13.67
C ILE A 78 6.10 -4.89 12.99
N LEU A 79 6.44 -6.08 13.48
CA LEU A 79 7.51 -6.91 12.90
C LEU A 79 7.17 -7.45 11.50
N LEU A 80 5.89 -7.77 11.25
CA LEU A 80 5.37 -8.15 9.93
C LEU A 80 5.54 -7.02 8.92
N THR A 81 5.12 -5.81 9.30
CA THR A 81 5.12 -4.64 8.41
C THR A 81 6.48 -3.93 8.32
N LEU A 82 7.41 -4.15 9.26
CA LEU A 82 8.73 -3.51 9.33
C LEU A 82 9.51 -3.53 8.00
N SER A 83 9.45 -4.65 7.28
CA SER A 83 10.04 -4.83 5.95
C SER A 83 9.70 -3.69 4.98
N ILE A 84 8.44 -3.22 4.95
CA ILE A 84 7.98 -2.14 4.05
C ILE A 84 8.64 -0.79 4.36
N GLY A 85 9.06 -0.57 5.62
CA GLY A 85 9.73 0.65 6.04
C GLY A 85 11.13 0.78 5.42
N GLY A 86 11.91 -0.31 5.44
CA GLY A 86 13.21 -0.36 4.76
C GLY A 86 13.09 -0.21 3.24
N LEU A 87 12.02 -0.73 2.63
CA LEU A 87 11.69 -0.51 1.23
C LEU A 87 11.37 0.97 0.93
N GLN A 88 10.67 1.69 1.83
CA GLN A 88 10.50 3.14 1.67
C GLN A 88 11.81 3.92 1.82
N VAL A 89 12.83 3.41 2.51
CA VAL A 89 14.15 4.05 2.51
C VAL A 89 14.81 3.95 1.14
N ALA A 90 14.68 2.82 0.43
CA ALA A 90 15.16 2.70 -0.95
C ALA A 90 14.41 3.66 -1.90
N TRP A 91 13.07 3.65 -1.90
CA TRP A 91 12.25 4.60 -2.68
C TRP A 91 12.57 6.05 -2.34
N GLY A 92 12.76 6.39 -1.06
CA GLY A 92 13.05 7.76 -0.64
C GLY A 92 14.42 8.26 -1.12
N VAL A 93 15.43 7.39 -1.23
CA VAL A 93 16.72 7.74 -1.87
C VAL A 93 16.54 7.96 -3.38
N GLU A 94 15.76 7.12 -4.05
CA GLU A 94 15.48 7.23 -5.48
C GLU A 94 14.69 8.50 -5.85
N LEU A 95 13.58 8.76 -5.16
CA LEU A 95 12.74 9.94 -5.37
C LEU A 95 13.45 11.26 -5.03
N SER A 96 14.32 11.26 -4.01
CA SER A 96 15.05 12.48 -3.61
C SER A 96 16.30 12.73 -4.46
N ASN A 97 17.12 11.71 -4.70
CA ASN A 97 18.47 11.84 -5.26
C ASN A 97 18.64 11.23 -6.66
N GLY A 98 17.74 10.36 -7.13
CA GLY A 98 17.84 9.70 -8.44
C GLY A 98 17.87 10.68 -9.62
N THR A 99 16.92 11.63 -9.68
CA THR A 99 16.91 12.66 -10.74
C THR A 99 18.17 13.54 -10.70
N PRO A 100 18.58 14.13 -9.56
CA PRO A 100 19.86 14.85 -9.47
C PRO A 100 21.07 14.01 -9.85
N TYR A 101 21.10 12.73 -9.49
CA TYR A 101 22.20 11.81 -9.80
C TYR A 101 22.30 11.54 -11.31
N LEU A 102 21.21 11.19 -11.98
CA LEU A 102 21.19 11.00 -13.44
C LEU A 102 21.62 12.28 -14.18
N LEU A 103 21.14 13.45 -13.74
CA LEU A 103 21.59 14.74 -14.29
C LEU A 103 23.05 15.08 -13.97
N SER A 104 23.67 14.45 -12.95
CA SER A 104 25.10 14.59 -12.65
C SER A 104 25.98 13.72 -13.56
N LEU A 105 25.44 12.62 -14.09
CA LEU A 105 26.13 11.74 -15.05
C LEU A 105 26.20 12.35 -16.46
N GLY A 106 25.43 13.40 -16.73
CA GLY A 106 25.37 14.08 -18.03
C GLY A 106 24.12 13.79 -18.85
N LEU A 107 23.11 13.09 -18.31
CA LEU A 107 21.82 12.97 -18.99
C LEU A 107 21.16 14.35 -19.14
N SER A 108 20.54 14.60 -20.29
CA SER A 108 19.60 15.71 -20.44
C SER A 108 18.31 15.43 -19.66
N LYS A 109 17.58 16.47 -19.22
CA LYS A 109 16.29 16.29 -18.52
C LYS A 109 15.28 15.52 -19.38
N SER A 110 15.32 15.72 -20.71
CA SER A 110 14.50 14.95 -21.65
C SER A 110 14.83 13.45 -21.71
N LEU A 111 16.10 13.06 -21.59
CA LEU A 111 16.49 11.64 -21.53
C LEU A 111 16.25 11.05 -20.14
N MET A 112 16.60 11.79 -19.08
CA MET A 112 16.34 11.43 -17.68
C MET A 112 14.86 11.12 -17.45
N ALA A 113 13.95 11.91 -18.03
CA ALA A 113 12.51 11.58 -18.00
C ALA A 113 12.24 10.19 -18.58
N LEU A 114 12.75 9.85 -19.76
CA LEU A 114 12.54 8.52 -20.38
C LEU A 114 13.14 7.35 -19.57
N VAL A 115 14.11 7.61 -18.67
CA VAL A 115 14.59 6.58 -17.74
C VAL A 115 13.47 6.16 -16.79
N TRP A 116 12.71 7.13 -16.27
CA TRP A 116 11.59 6.89 -15.35
C TRP A 116 10.37 6.20 -15.98
N ILE A 117 10.43 5.73 -17.23
CA ILE A 117 9.44 4.77 -17.77
C ILE A 117 9.60 3.38 -17.09
N ALA A 118 10.76 3.11 -16.48
CA ALA A 118 11.04 1.85 -15.78
C ALA A 118 10.06 1.57 -14.62
N GLY A 119 9.86 2.49 -13.67
CA GLY A 119 8.91 2.33 -12.55
C GLY A 119 7.45 2.06 -12.95
N PRO A 120 6.86 2.79 -13.90
CA PRO A 120 5.56 2.47 -14.50
C PRO A 120 5.51 1.06 -15.11
N MET A 121 6.57 0.65 -15.82
CA MET A 121 6.66 -0.69 -16.41
C MET A 121 6.81 -1.78 -15.34
N SER A 122 7.59 -1.55 -14.29
CA SER A 122 7.76 -2.49 -13.18
C SER A 122 6.49 -2.62 -12.35
N GLY A 123 5.79 -1.50 -12.10
CA GLY A 123 4.47 -1.47 -11.46
C GLY A 123 3.38 -2.21 -12.23
N ALA A 124 3.35 -2.08 -13.56
CA ALA A 124 2.36 -2.75 -14.40
C ALA A 124 2.68 -4.23 -14.69
N LEU A 125 3.94 -4.59 -14.93
CA LEU A 125 4.33 -5.92 -15.41
C LEU A 125 4.93 -6.80 -14.31
N VAL A 126 5.85 -6.27 -13.50
CA VAL A 126 6.61 -7.07 -12.53
C VAL A 126 5.76 -7.38 -11.30
N GLN A 127 4.95 -6.45 -10.79
CA GLN A 127 4.12 -6.72 -9.60
C GLN A 127 3.13 -7.88 -9.83
N PRO A 128 2.34 -7.95 -10.93
CA PRO A 128 1.47 -9.10 -11.18
C PRO A 128 2.25 -10.39 -11.51
N TYR A 129 3.38 -10.29 -12.21
CA TYR A 129 4.22 -11.45 -12.52
C TYR A 129 4.77 -12.12 -11.25
N ILE A 130 5.32 -11.32 -10.33
CA ILE A 130 5.86 -11.81 -9.05
C ILE A 130 4.76 -12.29 -8.12
N GLY A 131 3.55 -11.72 -8.17
CA GLY A 131 2.36 -12.31 -7.55
C GLY A 131 2.14 -13.74 -8.03
N ILE A 132 1.83 -13.90 -9.33
CA ILE A 132 1.53 -15.21 -9.95
C ILE A 132 2.67 -16.23 -9.78
N LEU A 133 3.94 -15.79 -9.82
CA LEU A 133 5.10 -16.66 -9.66
C LEU A 133 5.34 -17.07 -8.20
N SER A 134 5.15 -16.15 -7.25
CA SER A 134 5.22 -16.50 -5.82
C SER A 134 4.03 -17.36 -5.39
N ASP A 135 2.83 -17.15 -5.93
CA ASP A 135 1.67 -18.01 -5.66
C ASP A 135 1.88 -19.49 -6.02
N ARG A 136 2.84 -19.79 -6.91
CA ARG A 136 3.22 -21.15 -7.31
C ARG A 136 4.43 -21.70 -6.54
N CYS A 137 5.01 -20.93 -5.62
CA CYS A 137 6.22 -21.33 -4.92
C CYS A 137 5.93 -22.33 -3.80
N ARG A 138 6.52 -23.53 -3.90
CA ARG A 138 6.49 -24.57 -2.87
C ARG A 138 7.88 -24.72 -2.24
N SER A 139 8.38 -23.63 -1.66
CA SER A 139 9.68 -23.60 -0.96
C SER A 139 9.49 -23.81 0.54
N PRO A 140 10.34 -24.63 1.21
CA PRO A 140 10.28 -24.84 2.67
C PRO A 140 10.67 -23.59 3.48
N TRP A 141 11.07 -22.49 2.84
CA TRP A 141 11.26 -21.19 3.50
C TRP A 141 9.96 -20.36 3.59
N GLY A 142 8.90 -20.77 2.89
CA GLY A 142 7.67 -20.00 2.68
C GLY A 142 7.44 -19.66 1.21
N LYS A 143 6.23 -19.19 0.88
CA LYS A 143 5.75 -18.90 -0.48
C LYS A 143 6.27 -17.55 -1.01
N ARG A 144 6.33 -16.52 -0.15
CA ARG A 144 6.71 -15.14 -0.51
C ARG A 144 8.16 -14.80 -0.16
N ARG A 145 8.68 -15.30 0.97
CA ARG A 145 10.05 -15.00 1.46
C ARG A 145 11.17 -15.18 0.43
N PRO A 146 11.19 -16.21 -0.45
CA PRO A 146 12.23 -16.34 -1.48
C PRO A 146 12.28 -15.13 -2.42
N PHE A 147 11.12 -14.55 -2.76
CA PHE A 147 11.01 -13.38 -3.64
C PHE A 147 11.38 -12.08 -2.92
N MET A 148 11.05 -11.97 -1.62
CA MET A 148 11.54 -10.88 -0.77
C MET A 148 13.07 -10.88 -0.69
N ALA A 149 13.69 -12.04 -0.46
CA ALA A 149 15.14 -12.20 -0.35
C ALA A 149 15.86 -11.94 -1.68
N VAL A 150 15.42 -12.58 -2.78
CA VAL A 150 16.01 -12.39 -4.12
C VAL A 150 15.84 -10.95 -4.61
N GLY A 151 14.66 -10.36 -4.44
CA GLY A 151 14.42 -8.96 -4.79
C GLY A 151 15.26 -7.99 -3.95
N THR A 152 15.46 -8.28 -2.66
CA THR A 152 16.31 -7.46 -1.77
C THR A 152 17.77 -7.53 -2.20
N ALA A 153 18.29 -8.73 -2.49
CA ALA A 153 19.63 -8.90 -3.02
C ALA A 153 19.82 -8.15 -4.35
N ALA A 154 18.84 -8.24 -5.27
CA ALA A 154 18.87 -7.53 -6.55
C ALA A 154 18.83 -5.99 -6.36
N THR A 155 17.99 -5.49 -5.44
CA THR A 155 17.91 -4.05 -5.11
C THR A 155 19.23 -3.55 -4.51
N VAL A 156 19.81 -4.29 -3.56
CA VAL A 156 21.09 -3.96 -2.90
C VAL A 156 22.23 -3.92 -3.90
N LEU A 157 22.36 -4.96 -4.75
CA LEU A 157 23.38 -5.00 -5.80
C LEU A 157 23.19 -3.84 -6.78
N SER A 158 21.96 -3.58 -7.23
CA SER A 158 21.67 -2.50 -8.20
C SER A 158 21.98 -1.12 -7.62
N LEU A 159 21.62 -0.84 -6.37
CA LEU A 159 21.96 0.42 -5.68
C LEU A 159 23.47 0.63 -5.55
N VAL A 160 24.22 -0.40 -5.14
CA VAL A 160 25.68 -0.32 -4.98
C VAL A 160 26.38 -0.16 -6.33
N PHE A 161 26.00 -0.94 -7.34
CA PHE A 161 26.57 -0.80 -8.68
C PHE A 161 26.22 0.55 -9.32
N LEU A 162 25.00 1.06 -9.12
CA LEU A 162 24.59 2.38 -9.62
C LEU A 162 25.38 3.49 -8.94
N ALA A 163 25.50 3.47 -7.62
CA ALA A 163 26.17 4.54 -6.87
C ALA A 163 27.68 4.64 -7.19
N TRP A 164 28.35 3.52 -7.50
CA TRP A 164 29.75 3.47 -7.96
C TRP A 164 29.93 3.30 -9.48
N VAL A 165 28.89 3.54 -10.29
CA VAL A 165 28.93 3.27 -11.76
C VAL A 165 30.07 4.02 -12.47
N ARG A 166 30.39 5.24 -12.03
CA ARG A 166 31.52 6.04 -12.56
C ARG A 166 32.85 5.33 -12.38
N GLU A 167 33.12 4.83 -11.17
CA GLU A 167 34.37 4.16 -10.82
C GLU A 167 34.45 2.73 -11.36
N ILE A 168 33.33 1.99 -11.38
CA ILE A 168 33.28 0.62 -11.90
C ILE A 168 33.51 0.61 -13.41
N VAL A 169 32.74 1.39 -14.18
CA VAL A 169 32.85 1.43 -15.65
C VAL A 169 34.12 2.15 -16.09
N GLY A 170 34.46 3.29 -15.48
CA GLY A 170 35.71 4.02 -15.77
C GLY A 170 36.98 3.30 -15.31
N GLY A 171 36.88 2.41 -14.34
CA GLY A 171 37.94 1.48 -13.94
C GLY A 171 38.09 0.35 -14.95
N PHE A 172 36.99 -0.37 -15.23
CA PHE A 172 36.97 -1.49 -16.17
C PHE A 172 37.45 -1.11 -17.57
N LEU A 173 36.92 -0.03 -18.17
CA LEU A 173 37.37 0.44 -19.48
C LEU A 173 38.81 0.95 -19.46
N GLY A 174 39.29 1.47 -18.32
CA GLY A 174 40.68 1.84 -18.12
C GLY A 174 41.66 0.67 -18.21
N LEU A 175 41.24 -0.56 -17.86
CA LEU A 175 42.05 -1.78 -18.03
C LEU A 175 42.27 -2.12 -19.52
N PHE A 176 41.37 -1.67 -20.41
CA PHE A 176 41.50 -1.81 -21.86
C PHE A 176 42.14 -0.59 -22.52
N GLY A 177 42.76 0.30 -21.74
CA GLY A 177 43.48 1.48 -22.25
C GLY A 177 42.60 2.66 -22.66
N ALA A 178 41.30 2.66 -22.34
CA ALA A 178 40.43 3.79 -22.63
C ALA A 178 40.71 4.96 -21.67
N ASP A 179 40.92 6.16 -22.21
CA ASP A 179 41.04 7.38 -21.39
C ASP A 179 39.72 7.70 -20.68
N LYS A 180 39.82 8.01 -19.38
CA LYS A 180 38.71 8.39 -18.50
C LYS A 180 38.08 9.74 -18.88
N GLY A 181 38.81 10.59 -19.61
CA GLY A 181 38.28 11.82 -20.20
C GLY A 181 37.42 11.61 -21.45
N SER A 182 37.54 10.45 -22.12
CA SER A 182 36.90 10.16 -23.42
C SER A 182 35.37 10.24 -23.38
N GLU A 183 34.78 10.75 -24.47
CA GLU A 183 33.33 10.80 -24.67
C GLU A 183 32.71 9.40 -24.67
N GLY A 184 33.38 8.40 -25.25
CA GLY A 184 32.91 7.01 -25.26
C GLY A 184 32.80 6.41 -23.85
N VAL A 185 33.70 6.76 -22.93
CA VAL A 185 33.63 6.32 -21.53
C VAL A 185 32.45 6.99 -20.81
N LYS A 186 32.22 8.29 -21.04
CA LYS A 186 31.07 9.03 -20.48
C LYS A 186 29.73 8.47 -20.99
N VAL A 187 29.61 8.21 -22.29
CA VAL A 187 28.42 7.58 -22.89
C VAL A 187 28.21 6.18 -22.33
N THR A 188 29.27 5.38 -22.14
CA THR A 188 29.14 4.03 -21.56
C THR A 188 28.70 4.07 -20.09
N ILE A 189 29.23 5.01 -19.29
CA ILE A 189 28.77 5.25 -17.90
C ILE A 189 27.27 5.59 -17.88
N ILE A 190 26.81 6.45 -18.79
CA ILE A 190 25.39 6.82 -18.92
C ILE A 190 24.54 5.59 -19.28
N VAL A 191 24.91 4.81 -20.29
CA VAL A 191 24.15 3.62 -20.72
C VAL A 191 24.06 2.58 -19.60
N VAL A 192 25.18 2.27 -18.92
CA VAL A 192 25.20 1.33 -17.79
C VAL A 192 24.37 1.83 -16.62
N ALA A 193 24.41 3.14 -16.31
CA ALA A 193 23.58 3.72 -15.25
C ALA A 193 22.09 3.64 -15.57
N VAL A 194 21.67 3.88 -16.82
CA VAL A 194 20.27 3.71 -17.24
C VAL A 194 19.82 2.25 -17.10
N LEU A 195 20.64 1.29 -17.54
CA LEU A 195 20.35 -0.14 -17.37
C LEU A 195 20.24 -0.53 -15.89
N LEU A 196 21.11 0.00 -15.03
CA LEU A 196 21.06 -0.23 -13.58
C LEU A 196 19.82 0.37 -12.91
N VAL A 197 19.33 1.53 -13.35
CA VAL A 197 18.04 2.07 -12.88
C VAL A 197 16.87 1.18 -13.30
N TYR A 198 16.85 0.67 -14.54
CA TYR A 198 15.82 -0.28 -14.98
C TYR A 198 15.82 -1.58 -14.14
N ILE A 199 17.00 -2.11 -13.81
CA ILE A 199 17.12 -3.29 -12.93
C ILE A 199 16.70 -2.96 -11.50
N LEU A 200 17.06 -1.76 -11.00
CA LEU A 200 16.66 -1.26 -9.67
C LEU A 200 15.14 -1.14 -9.54
N ASP A 201 14.46 -0.45 -10.46
CA ASP A 201 13.00 -0.31 -10.50
C ASP A 201 12.29 -1.68 -10.52
N PHE A 202 12.85 -2.65 -11.26
CA PHE A 202 12.30 -4.01 -11.37
C PHE A 202 12.53 -4.82 -10.09
N ALA A 203 13.68 -4.65 -9.42
CA ALA A 203 13.98 -5.27 -8.14
C ALA A 203 13.13 -4.68 -7.00
N ILE A 204 13.00 -3.35 -6.94
CA ILE A 204 12.15 -2.65 -5.97
C ILE A 204 10.68 -3.06 -6.15
N ALA A 205 10.16 -3.14 -7.38
CA ALA A 205 8.81 -3.65 -7.64
C ALA A 205 8.62 -5.12 -7.23
N THR A 206 9.65 -5.96 -7.43
CA THR A 206 9.66 -7.37 -6.98
C THR A 206 9.53 -7.46 -5.46
N VAL A 207 10.36 -6.70 -4.72
CA VAL A 207 10.29 -6.64 -3.26
C VAL A 207 8.96 -6.07 -2.79
N GLN A 208 8.44 -5.03 -3.44
CA GLN A 208 7.17 -4.39 -3.09
C GLN A 208 5.98 -5.35 -3.23
N ALA A 209 5.92 -6.12 -4.31
CA ALA A 209 4.87 -7.11 -4.51
C ALA A 209 4.97 -8.26 -3.47
N ALA A 210 6.18 -8.76 -3.24
CA ALA A 210 6.41 -9.85 -2.28
C ALA A 210 6.13 -9.42 -0.82
N ILE A 211 6.54 -8.22 -0.40
CA ILE A 211 6.21 -7.68 0.93
C ILE A 211 4.71 -7.45 1.10
N ARG A 212 4.03 -6.85 0.11
CA ARG A 212 2.58 -6.60 0.20
C ARG A 212 1.79 -7.89 0.34
N THR A 213 2.11 -8.91 -0.45
CA THR A 213 1.47 -10.23 -0.34
C THR A 213 1.83 -10.94 0.97
N TYR A 214 3.09 -10.86 1.44
CA TYR A 214 3.50 -11.40 2.74
C TYR A 214 2.73 -10.79 3.93
N ILE A 215 2.48 -9.48 3.91
CA ILE A 215 1.70 -8.79 4.96
C ILE A 215 0.24 -9.27 4.98
N LEU A 216 -0.35 -9.57 3.82
CA LEU A 216 -1.74 -10.06 3.74
C LEU A 216 -1.84 -11.56 4.08
N ASP A 217 -0.92 -12.38 3.59
CA ASP A 217 -0.89 -13.83 3.79
C ASP A 217 -0.55 -14.23 5.24
N CYS A 218 0.25 -13.42 5.95
CA CYS A 218 0.65 -13.67 7.35
C CYS A 218 -0.15 -12.88 8.40
N ALA A 219 -1.17 -12.10 7.98
CA ALA A 219 -2.09 -11.43 8.91
C ALA A 219 -3.40 -12.22 9.03
N PRO A 220 -3.89 -12.50 10.26
CA PRO A 220 -5.20 -13.10 10.47
C PRO A 220 -6.29 -12.28 9.75
N SER A 221 -7.29 -12.96 9.18
CA SER A 221 -8.30 -12.34 8.31
C SER A 221 -9.06 -11.19 9.00
N HIS A 222 -9.43 -11.37 10.27
CA HIS A 222 -10.08 -10.34 11.11
C HIS A 222 -9.15 -9.17 11.49
N GLN A 223 -7.85 -9.28 11.25
CA GLN A 223 -6.85 -8.24 11.53
C GLN A 223 -6.23 -7.62 10.27
N GLN A 224 -6.63 -8.00 9.05
CA GLN A 224 -6.03 -7.47 7.81
C GLN A 224 -6.14 -5.94 7.67
N GLU A 225 -7.26 -5.32 8.11
CA GLU A 225 -7.37 -3.86 8.16
C GLU A 225 -6.36 -3.23 9.15
N THR A 226 -6.12 -3.89 10.28
CA THR A 226 -5.12 -3.46 11.27
C THR A 226 -3.71 -3.59 10.69
N ALA A 227 -3.38 -4.69 10.02
CA ALA A 227 -2.10 -4.89 9.33
C ALA A 227 -1.85 -3.82 8.25
N ASN A 228 -2.87 -3.50 7.44
CA ASN A 228 -2.81 -2.42 6.45
C ASN A 228 -2.64 -1.02 7.09
N SER A 229 -3.26 -0.77 8.25
CA SER A 229 -3.05 0.47 9.01
C SER A 229 -1.62 0.57 9.56
N PHE A 230 -1.05 -0.52 10.09
CA PHE A 230 0.35 -0.55 10.50
C PHE A 230 1.31 -0.35 9.32
N ALA A 231 1.08 -1.03 8.19
CA ALA A 231 1.87 -0.86 6.97
C ALA A 231 1.88 0.60 6.50
N SER A 232 0.72 1.28 6.50
CA SER A 232 0.60 2.70 6.12
C SER A 232 1.40 3.62 7.05
N ARG A 233 1.41 3.37 8.37
CA ARG A 233 2.22 4.12 9.34
C ARG A 233 3.70 3.88 9.14
N VAL A 234 4.12 2.63 8.93
CA VAL A 234 5.52 2.26 8.69
C VAL A 234 6.02 2.84 7.35
N ILE A 235 5.16 2.94 6.33
CA ILE A 235 5.47 3.66 5.08
C ILE A 235 5.78 5.14 5.36
N GLY A 236 4.94 5.83 6.14
CA GLY A 236 5.15 7.24 6.48
C GLY A 236 6.45 7.46 7.27
N ILE A 237 6.72 6.61 8.26
CA ILE A 237 7.96 6.65 9.05
C ILE A 237 9.19 6.39 8.17
N GLY A 238 9.15 5.39 7.27
CA GLY A 238 10.25 5.08 6.37
C GLY A 238 10.59 6.26 5.43
N ASN A 239 9.57 6.93 4.88
CA ASN A 239 9.76 8.13 4.06
C ASN A 239 10.37 9.31 4.86
N ILE A 240 9.92 9.54 6.11
CA ILE A 240 10.51 10.55 6.99
C ILE A 240 11.99 10.25 7.28
N VAL A 241 12.33 8.99 7.59
CA VAL A 241 13.73 8.56 7.82
C VAL A 241 14.59 8.76 6.57
N ALA A 242 14.08 8.41 5.39
CA ALA A 242 14.80 8.55 4.12
C ALA A 242 15.12 10.02 3.80
N TYR A 243 14.13 10.91 3.89
CA TYR A 243 14.32 12.33 3.59
C TYR A 243 15.08 13.08 4.70
N LEU A 244 15.02 12.62 5.95
CA LEU A 244 15.88 13.13 7.02
C LEU A 244 17.36 12.76 6.75
N ALA A 245 17.65 11.52 6.38
CA ALA A 245 18.99 11.09 5.99
C ALA A 245 19.50 11.86 4.75
N GLY A 246 18.64 12.11 3.76
CA GLY A 246 18.97 12.89 2.56
C GLY A 246 19.09 14.41 2.78
N TYR A 247 18.63 14.94 3.91
CA TYR A 247 18.89 16.33 4.31
C TYR A 247 20.23 16.47 5.07
N ILE A 248 20.55 15.50 5.93
CA ILE A 248 21.76 15.50 6.77
C ILE A 248 23.03 15.40 5.93
N ASP A 249 24.12 16.01 6.42
CA ASP A 249 25.44 15.97 5.78
C ASP A 249 26.15 14.64 6.06
N LEU A 250 25.68 13.56 5.44
CA LEU A 250 26.24 12.24 5.66
C LEU A 250 27.72 12.14 5.24
N THR A 251 28.18 12.93 4.25
CA THR A 251 29.60 12.91 3.84
C THR A 251 30.52 13.47 4.93
N LYS A 252 30.05 14.45 5.72
CA LYS A 252 30.80 14.98 6.87
C LYS A 252 30.98 13.96 8.02
N TYR A 253 29.97 13.11 8.27
CA TYR A 253 30.00 12.15 9.39
C TYR A 253 30.52 10.77 9.00
N PHE A 254 30.22 10.31 7.78
CA PHE A 254 30.46 8.95 7.29
C PHE A 254 31.40 8.93 6.07
N TRP A 255 32.39 9.82 6.05
CA TRP A 255 33.36 9.99 4.96
C TRP A 255 34.02 8.68 4.48
N PHE A 256 34.23 7.72 5.39
CA PHE A 256 34.80 6.40 5.09
C PHE A 256 33.90 5.54 4.18
N PHE A 257 32.58 5.73 4.21
CA PHE A 257 31.61 4.94 3.43
C PHE A 257 31.35 5.50 2.02
N GLY A 258 31.77 6.73 1.72
CA GLY A 258 31.63 7.28 0.37
C GLY A 258 31.97 8.76 0.22
N ASN A 259 32.55 9.11 -0.94
CA ASN A 259 32.97 10.48 -1.25
C ASN A 259 31.83 11.40 -1.74
N THR A 260 30.60 10.90 -1.85
CA THR A 260 29.42 11.65 -2.31
C THR A 260 28.20 11.24 -1.50
N GLN A 261 27.22 12.14 -1.34
CA GLN A 261 26.05 11.86 -0.51
C GLN A 261 25.24 10.67 -1.01
N PHE A 262 25.07 10.54 -2.34
CA PHE A 262 24.33 9.43 -2.95
C PHE A 262 24.89 8.05 -2.57
N LYS A 263 26.22 7.90 -2.50
CA LYS A 263 26.87 6.63 -2.11
C LYS A 263 26.50 6.20 -0.69
N ILE A 264 26.55 7.14 0.25
CA ILE A 264 26.23 6.85 1.65
C ILE A 264 24.73 6.61 1.81
N LEU A 265 23.88 7.37 1.11
CA LEU A 265 22.43 7.14 1.07
C LEU A 265 22.06 5.76 0.50
N SER A 266 22.68 5.35 -0.61
CA SER A 266 22.50 4.01 -1.19
C SER A 266 22.91 2.92 -0.20
N LEU A 267 24.03 3.07 0.51
CA LEU A 267 24.43 2.12 1.56
C LEU A 267 23.45 2.09 2.74
N VAL A 268 22.98 3.25 3.21
CA VAL A 268 21.96 3.33 4.27
C VAL A 268 20.66 2.65 3.86
N ALA A 269 20.20 2.85 2.61
CA ALA A 269 19.05 2.15 2.06
C ALA A 269 19.27 0.63 1.95
N CYS A 270 20.46 0.20 1.50
CA CYS A 270 20.82 -1.22 1.43
C CYS A 270 20.81 -1.88 2.81
N VAL A 271 21.42 -1.24 3.81
CA VAL A 271 21.44 -1.74 5.20
C VAL A 271 20.04 -1.74 5.79
N ALA A 272 19.25 -0.68 5.62
CA ALA A 272 17.88 -0.59 6.11
C ALA A 272 17.01 -1.71 5.51
N LEU A 273 16.96 -1.82 4.18
CA LEU A 273 16.16 -2.83 3.48
C LEU A 273 16.60 -4.25 3.84
N SER A 274 17.90 -4.54 3.83
CA SER A 274 18.41 -5.88 4.18
C SER A 274 18.06 -6.25 5.62
N THR A 275 18.19 -5.31 6.55
CA THR A 275 17.93 -5.54 7.98
C THR A 275 16.44 -5.73 8.24
N THR A 276 15.57 -4.87 7.71
CA THR A 276 14.11 -5.00 7.93
C THR A 276 13.54 -6.25 7.27
N VAL A 277 13.94 -6.57 6.04
CA VAL A 277 13.50 -7.79 5.35
C VAL A 277 14.02 -9.04 6.06
N THR A 278 15.27 -9.05 6.53
CA THR A 278 15.81 -10.19 7.31
C THR A 278 15.05 -10.36 8.63
N ILE A 279 14.80 -9.28 9.37
CA ILE A 279 14.02 -9.35 10.62
C ILE A 279 12.62 -9.91 10.35
N SER A 280 11.85 -9.31 9.44
CA SER A 280 10.48 -9.78 9.12
C SER A 280 10.47 -11.22 8.56
N SER A 281 11.52 -11.67 7.87
CA SER A 281 11.62 -13.03 7.33
C SER A 281 12.04 -14.07 8.37
N VAL A 282 12.84 -13.68 9.39
CA VAL A 282 13.27 -14.59 10.46
C VAL A 282 12.21 -14.70 11.57
N THR A 283 11.53 -13.61 11.93
CA THR A 283 10.57 -13.62 13.06
C THR A 283 9.24 -14.31 12.71
N ILE A 284 8.63 -13.96 11.57
CA ILE A 284 7.32 -14.40 11.03
C ILE A 284 6.39 -15.16 12.00
N LYS A 285 5.96 -16.41 11.73
CA LYS A 285 6.30 -17.36 10.63
C LYS A 285 5.49 -17.16 9.34
N GLU A 286 6.02 -17.63 8.22
CA GLU A 286 5.20 -17.96 7.03
C GLU A 286 4.75 -19.43 7.11
N ARG A 287 3.51 -19.71 6.69
CA ARG A 287 2.93 -21.06 6.55
C ARG A 287 3.72 -21.87 5.51
N ASP A 288 3.95 -23.16 5.75
CA ASP A 288 4.64 -24.02 4.76
C ASP A 288 3.71 -24.35 3.59
N PRO A 289 3.99 -23.86 2.36
CA PRO A 289 3.14 -24.14 1.20
C PRO A 289 3.24 -25.59 0.72
N SER A 290 4.22 -26.38 1.19
CA SER A 290 4.50 -27.74 0.71
C SER A 290 3.37 -28.74 0.98
N ASN A 291 2.58 -28.50 2.03
CA ASN A 291 1.47 -29.37 2.45
C ASN A 291 0.13 -28.97 1.81
N GLU A 292 0.08 -27.89 1.03
CA GLU A 292 -1.15 -27.42 0.39
C GLU A 292 -1.40 -28.11 -0.97
N PRO A 293 -2.65 -28.50 -1.28
CA PRO A 293 -2.99 -29.14 -2.54
C PRO A 293 -2.55 -28.28 -3.74
N ILE A 294 -2.09 -28.94 -4.80
CA ILE A 294 -1.62 -28.26 -6.02
C ILE A 294 -2.83 -27.54 -6.66
N PRO A 295 -2.78 -26.22 -6.88
CA PRO A 295 -3.89 -25.48 -7.49
C PRO A 295 -4.23 -26.02 -8.88
N ALA A 296 -5.44 -26.57 -9.02
CA ALA A 296 -5.90 -27.16 -10.27
C ALA A 296 -5.91 -26.12 -11.41
N GLU A 297 -5.31 -26.47 -12.55
CA GLU A 297 -5.36 -25.67 -13.78
C GLU A 297 -4.95 -24.18 -13.63
N ALA A 298 -3.86 -23.89 -12.90
CA ALA A 298 -3.22 -22.56 -12.88
C ALA A 298 -2.55 -22.15 -14.22
N LYS A 299 -3.21 -22.40 -15.36
CA LYS A 299 -2.80 -22.09 -16.74
C LYS A 299 -2.86 -20.58 -17.07
N SER A 300 -3.21 -19.72 -16.12
CA SER A 300 -3.18 -18.27 -16.30
C SER A 300 -1.73 -17.77 -16.35
N GLY A 301 -1.18 -17.61 -17.55
CA GLY A 301 0.06 -16.85 -17.77
C GLY A 301 -0.19 -15.34 -17.75
N LEU A 302 0.87 -14.53 -17.80
CA LEU A 302 0.76 -13.05 -17.79
C LEU A 302 -0.24 -12.51 -18.83
N LEU A 303 -0.24 -13.09 -20.03
CA LEU A 303 -1.18 -12.74 -21.11
C LEU A 303 -2.64 -13.07 -20.77
N ALA A 304 -2.89 -14.14 -20.02
CA ALA A 304 -4.24 -14.51 -19.57
C ALA A 304 -4.74 -13.55 -18.48
N PHE A 305 -3.88 -13.20 -17.50
CA PHE A 305 -4.15 -12.14 -16.52
C PHE A 305 -4.50 -10.82 -17.21
N PHE A 306 -3.68 -10.34 -18.16
CA PHE A 306 -3.99 -9.11 -18.90
C PHE A 306 -5.29 -9.22 -19.71
N LYS A 307 -5.55 -10.36 -20.37
CA LYS A 307 -6.81 -10.61 -21.10
C LYS A 307 -8.02 -10.61 -20.16
N GLN A 308 -7.89 -11.10 -18.93
CA GLN A 308 -8.91 -11.06 -17.89
C GLN A 308 -9.14 -9.62 -17.40
N VAL A 309 -8.07 -8.87 -17.08
CA VAL A 309 -8.14 -7.44 -16.74
C VAL A 309 -8.84 -6.63 -17.84
N PHE A 310 -8.44 -6.76 -19.11
CA PHE A 310 -9.09 -6.05 -20.23
C PHE A 310 -10.55 -6.49 -20.47
N LYS A 311 -10.91 -7.74 -20.19
CA LYS A 311 -12.32 -8.23 -20.22
C LYS A 311 -13.13 -7.61 -19.08
N SER A 312 -12.54 -7.53 -17.88
CA SER A 312 -13.21 -7.06 -16.67
C SER A 312 -13.32 -5.53 -16.59
N ILE A 313 -12.41 -4.76 -17.21
CA ILE A 313 -12.57 -3.30 -17.40
C ILE A 313 -13.92 -2.97 -18.07
N LYS A 314 -14.40 -3.82 -19.00
CA LYS A 314 -15.71 -3.65 -19.66
C LYS A 314 -16.91 -4.07 -18.80
N ARG A 315 -16.68 -4.73 -17.67
CA ARG A 315 -17.69 -5.21 -16.70
C ARG A 315 -17.67 -4.46 -15.36
N LEU A 316 -16.78 -3.48 -15.20
CA LEU A 316 -16.59 -2.75 -13.95
C LEU A 316 -17.91 -2.16 -13.40
N PRO A 317 -18.10 -2.19 -12.07
CA PRO A 317 -19.03 -1.31 -11.38
C PRO A 317 -18.85 0.17 -11.79
N PRO A 318 -19.93 0.94 -12.01
CA PRO A 318 -19.83 2.32 -12.50
C PRO A 318 -19.10 3.28 -11.55
N LEU A 319 -19.18 3.08 -10.23
CA LEU A 319 -18.47 3.91 -9.25
C LEU A 319 -17.00 3.53 -9.18
N THR A 320 -16.65 2.24 -9.07
CA THR A 320 -15.27 1.74 -9.18
C THR A 320 -14.61 2.22 -10.49
N ARG A 321 -15.35 2.20 -11.61
CA ARG A 321 -14.91 2.77 -12.88
C ARG A 321 -14.64 4.27 -12.79
N GLN A 322 -15.54 5.06 -12.19
CA GLN A 322 -15.32 6.50 -11.99
C GLN A 322 -14.07 6.78 -11.13
N VAL A 323 -13.82 5.98 -10.09
CA VAL A 323 -12.61 6.08 -9.27
C VAL A 323 -11.36 5.80 -10.12
N CYS A 324 -11.37 4.73 -10.93
CA CYS A 324 -10.25 4.42 -11.84
C CYS A 324 -10.04 5.52 -12.91
N GLU A 325 -11.11 6.14 -13.40
CA GLU A 325 -11.04 7.27 -14.35
C GLU A 325 -10.46 8.53 -13.68
N VAL A 326 -10.82 8.83 -12.43
CA VAL A 326 -10.21 9.92 -11.64
C VAL A 326 -8.72 9.67 -11.42
N GLU A 327 -8.35 8.50 -10.88
CA GLU A 327 -6.95 8.12 -10.62
C GLU A 327 -6.11 8.21 -11.89
N PHE A 328 -6.63 7.75 -13.03
CA PHE A 328 -5.92 7.82 -14.31
C PHE A 328 -5.46 9.25 -14.64
N PHE A 329 -6.34 10.26 -14.53
CA PHE A 329 -5.95 11.64 -14.81
C PHE A 329 -5.17 12.32 -13.67
N ALA A 330 -5.38 11.89 -12.42
CA ALA A 330 -4.63 12.39 -11.28
C ALA A 330 -3.15 11.96 -11.32
N TRP A 331 -2.87 10.70 -11.67
CA TRP A 331 -1.50 10.18 -11.73
C TRP A 331 -0.66 10.74 -12.88
N ILE A 332 -1.27 11.32 -13.92
CA ILE A 332 -0.54 12.16 -14.90
C ILE A 332 0.12 13.36 -14.20
N GLY A 333 -0.51 13.90 -13.15
CA GLY A 333 0.00 15.02 -12.36
C GLY A 333 0.90 14.62 -11.18
N PHE A 334 0.54 13.56 -10.45
CA PHE A 334 1.35 13.08 -9.32
C PHE A 334 2.73 12.54 -9.76
N PHE A 335 2.82 11.84 -10.89
CA PHE A 335 4.08 11.18 -11.28
C PHE A 335 5.26 12.16 -11.51
N PRO A 336 5.11 13.26 -12.28
CA PRO A 336 6.17 14.27 -12.39
C PRO A 336 6.51 14.94 -11.06
N GLN A 337 5.53 15.10 -10.17
CA GLN A 337 5.78 15.65 -8.83
C GLN A 337 6.67 14.72 -8.00
N LEU A 338 6.44 13.41 -8.01
CA LEU A 338 7.22 12.43 -7.24
C LEU A 338 8.72 12.50 -7.60
N PHE A 339 9.06 12.44 -8.90
CA PHE A 339 10.46 12.36 -9.35
C PHE A 339 11.17 13.71 -9.54
N TYR A 340 10.44 14.83 -9.61
CA TYR A 340 11.03 16.14 -9.89
C TYR A 340 10.95 17.15 -8.74
N SER A 341 10.20 16.90 -7.65
CA SER A 341 10.08 17.81 -6.50
C SER A 341 11.44 18.28 -5.94
N SER A 342 12.37 17.35 -5.66
CA SER A 342 13.70 17.69 -5.12
C SER A 342 14.50 18.56 -6.10
N SER A 343 14.38 18.27 -7.40
CA SER A 343 15.15 18.91 -8.47
C SER A 343 14.57 20.27 -8.86
N TYR A 344 13.27 20.49 -8.67
CA TYR A 344 12.62 21.80 -8.79
C TYR A 344 13.08 22.76 -7.68
N VAL A 345 13.05 22.31 -6.42
CA VAL A 345 13.55 23.08 -5.28
C VAL A 345 15.06 23.33 -5.43
N GLY A 346 15.80 22.33 -5.93
CA GLY A 346 17.21 22.45 -6.26
C GLY A 346 17.50 23.47 -7.36
N ASP A 347 16.75 23.46 -8.47
CA ASP A 347 16.89 24.44 -9.55
C ASP A 347 16.62 25.87 -9.05
N ILE A 348 15.66 26.06 -8.12
CA ILE A 348 15.43 27.34 -7.43
C ILE A 348 16.63 27.74 -6.56
N TYR A 349 17.21 26.81 -5.80
CA TYR A 349 18.37 27.07 -4.94
C TYR A 349 19.61 27.52 -5.73
N VAL A 350 19.87 26.94 -6.91
CA VAL A 350 21.06 27.29 -7.71
C VAL A 350 20.92 28.59 -8.52
N GLN A 351 19.68 29.05 -8.82
CA GLN A 351 19.47 30.25 -9.65
C GLN A 351 20.24 31.52 -9.22
N PRO A 352 20.28 31.94 -7.94
CA PRO A 352 21.02 33.15 -7.55
C PRO A 352 22.53 32.99 -7.81
N TYR A 353 23.13 31.90 -7.31
CA TYR A 353 24.57 31.65 -7.44
C TYR A 353 25.04 31.57 -8.90
N LEU A 354 24.25 30.95 -9.79
CA LEU A 354 24.55 30.87 -11.23
C LEU A 354 24.36 32.20 -12.00
N ARG A 355 23.73 33.21 -11.38
CA ARG A 355 23.62 34.57 -11.93
C ARG A 355 24.73 35.47 -11.44
N GLU A 356 25.15 35.29 -10.19
CA GLU A 356 26.30 35.99 -9.60
C GLU A 356 27.61 35.55 -10.28
N ASN A 357 27.81 34.24 -10.40
CA ASN A 357 29.00 33.63 -11.01
C ASN A 357 28.62 32.72 -12.20
N PRO A 358 28.46 33.27 -13.42
CA PRO A 358 28.07 32.47 -14.60
C PRO A 358 29.16 31.52 -15.11
N ASN A 359 30.42 31.74 -14.74
CA ASN A 359 31.60 31.00 -15.24
C ASN A 359 32.18 30.02 -14.19
N MET A 360 31.33 29.37 -13.38
CA MET A 360 31.79 28.35 -12.43
C MET A 360 32.44 27.14 -13.14
N THR A 361 33.42 26.51 -12.49
CA THR A 361 33.98 25.25 -12.97
C THR A 361 32.97 24.09 -12.79
N PRO A 362 33.04 23.01 -13.58
CA PRO A 362 32.15 21.86 -13.42
C PRO A 362 32.13 21.25 -12.01
N ALA A 363 33.28 21.27 -11.31
CA ALA A 363 33.39 20.75 -9.95
C ALA A 363 32.73 21.66 -8.88
N GLU A 364 32.63 22.96 -9.13
CA GLU A 364 31.87 23.89 -8.28
C GLU A 364 30.37 23.76 -8.55
N ILE A 365 29.98 23.62 -9.82
CA ILE A 365 28.59 23.36 -10.25
C ILE A 365 28.07 22.07 -9.60
N ASP A 366 28.84 20.98 -9.61
CA ASP A 366 28.41 19.72 -9.00
C ASP A 366 28.28 19.83 -7.47
N LYS A 367 29.20 20.51 -6.77
CA LYS A 367 29.09 20.80 -5.32
C LYS A 367 27.90 21.71 -4.99
N LEU A 368 27.56 22.64 -5.87
CA LEU A 368 26.39 23.50 -5.74
C LEU A 368 25.09 22.69 -5.90
N TYR A 369 25.03 21.78 -6.88
CA TYR A 369 23.89 20.87 -7.08
C TYR A 369 23.75 19.80 -5.97
N GLU A 370 24.83 19.35 -5.34
CA GLU A 370 24.75 18.47 -4.15
C GLU A 370 24.09 19.20 -2.98
N LYS A 371 24.49 20.45 -2.69
CA LYS A 371 23.81 21.31 -1.69
C LYS A 371 22.34 21.56 -2.05
N ALA A 372 22.06 21.85 -3.33
CA ALA A 372 20.71 22.07 -3.83
C ALA A 372 19.80 20.83 -3.63
N THR A 373 20.34 19.63 -3.86
CA THR A 373 19.63 18.35 -3.68
C THR A 373 19.22 18.13 -2.23
N ARG A 374 20.07 18.51 -1.26
CA ARG A 374 19.74 18.44 0.17
C ARG A 374 18.63 19.39 0.59
N VAL A 375 18.59 20.60 0.02
CA VAL A 375 17.49 21.55 0.22
C VAL A 375 16.19 21.04 -0.42
N GLY A 376 16.27 20.41 -1.59
CA GLY A 376 15.12 19.71 -2.18
C GLY A 376 14.64 18.50 -1.37
N THR A 377 15.56 17.80 -0.70
CA THR A 377 15.23 16.65 0.15
C THR A 377 14.61 17.10 1.49
N PHE A 378 14.98 18.28 2.01
CA PHE A 378 14.25 18.92 3.12
C PHE A 378 12.79 19.23 2.77
N ALA A 379 12.50 19.66 1.53
CA ALA A 379 11.12 19.85 1.08
C ALA A 379 10.34 18.52 1.03
N LEU A 380 10.98 17.43 0.59
CA LEU A 380 10.39 16.09 0.65
C LEU A 380 10.18 15.58 2.09
N LEU A 381 11.06 15.92 3.04
CA LEU A 381 10.87 15.64 4.46
C LEU A 381 9.61 16.33 5.01
N MET A 382 9.41 17.61 4.69
CA MET A 382 8.19 18.33 5.09
C MET A 382 6.93 17.73 4.46
N TYR A 383 6.99 17.34 3.19
CA TYR A 383 5.93 16.58 2.50
C TYR A 383 5.59 15.26 3.19
N ALA A 384 6.58 14.48 3.60
CA ALA A 384 6.37 13.21 4.31
C ALA A 384 5.78 13.41 5.71
N ILE A 385 6.22 14.43 6.43
CA ILE A 385 5.64 14.82 7.74
C ILE A 385 4.18 15.23 7.55
N THR A 386 3.88 16.17 6.64
CA THR A 386 2.50 16.59 6.37
C THR A 386 1.63 15.43 5.91
N SER A 387 2.15 14.54 5.06
CA SER A 387 1.40 13.37 4.58
C SER A 387 1.06 12.39 5.71
N LEU A 388 2.03 12.04 6.58
CA LEU A 388 1.78 11.17 7.72
C LEU A 388 0.82 11.83 8.72
N SER A 389 0.98 13.12 9.01
CA SER A 389 0.04 13.88 9.85
C SER A 389 -1.38 13.84 9.29
N VAL A 390 -1.57 14.08 7.98
CA VAL A 390 -2.90 14.03 7.34
C VAL A 390 -3.46 12.61 7.33
N ASN A 391 -2.66 11.59 7.04
CA ASN A 391 -3.10 10.19 7.03
C ASN A 391 -3.59 9.73 8.42
N VAL A 392 -2.96 10.20 9.50
CA VAL A 392 -3.38 9.89 10.88
C VAL A 392 -4.56 10.76 11.34
N ILE A 393 -4.60 12.05 10.98
CA ILE A 393 -5.52 13.03 11.57
C ILE A 393 -6.80 13.20 10.76
N LEU A 394 -6.73 13.25 9.42
CA LEU A 394 -7.89 13.60 8.57
C LEU A 394 -9.05 12.58 8.60
N PRO A 395 -8.85 11.26 8.78
CA PRO A 395 -9.95 10.32 8.98
C PRO A 395 -10.86 10.67 10.17
N PHE A 396 -10.36 11.42 11.15
CA PHE A 396 -11.12 11.85 12.32
C PHE A 396 -12.06 13.04 12.08
N PHE A 397 -11.92 13.76 10.95
CA PHE A 397 -12.72 14.94 10.60
C PHE A 397 -13.74 14.68 9.47
N ILE A 398 -13.61 13.55 8.77
CA ILE A 398 -14.51 13.14 7.69
C ILE A 398 -15.67 12.34 8.29
N THR A 399 -16.90 12.77 8.05
CA THR A 399 -18.08 12.00 8.46
C THR A 399 -18.07 10.62 7.78
N PRO A 400 -18.29 9.51 8.52
CA PRO A 400 -18.48 8.20 7.92
C PRO A 400 -19.62 8.25 6.90
N SER A 401 -19.30 8.14 5.61
CA SER A 401 -20.30 8.30 4.54
C SER A 401 -21.17 7.06 4.33
N TYR A 402 -20.98 6.04 5.17
CA TYR A 402 -21.53 4.69 5.05
C TYR A 402 -21.83 4.13 6.44
N ASP A 403 -22.93 4.56 7.06
CA ASP A 403 -23.59 3.70 8.03
C ASP A 403 -23.94 2.39 7.31
N THR A 404 -23.44 1.25 7.78
CA THR A 404 -23.97 -0.05 7.38
C THR A 404 -25.47 -0.06 7.67
N PRO A 405 -26.35 -0.31 6.68
CA PRO A 405 -27.79 -0.30 6.92
C PRO A 405 -28.11 -1.41 7.92
N SER A 406 -28.40 -1.00 9.17
CA SER A 406 -28.65 -1.90 10.26
C SER A 406 -29.82 -2.83 9.91
N SER A 407 -29.57 -4.13 10.07
CA SER A 407 -30.49 -5.20 9.67
C SER A 407 -31.89 -4.92 10.20
N SER A 408 -32.80 -4.55 9.29
CA SER A 408 -34.06 -3.89 9.64
C SER A 408 -35.07 -4.88 10.24
N GLY A 409 -34.91 -5.19 11.53
CA GLY A 409 -35.72 -6.19 12.23
C GLY A 409 -35.64 -6.20 13.77
N SER A 410 -34.63 -5.61 14.42
CA SER A 410 -34.53 -5.60 15.90
C SER A 410 -34.80 -4.23 16.51
N ILE A 411 -35.90 -4.13 17.28
CA ILE A 411 -36.31 -2.93 18.01
C ILE A 411 -35.49 -2.71 19.31
N TYR A 412 -34.65 -3.68 19.71
CA TYR A 412 -33.98 -3.68 21.02
C TYR A 412 -32.47 -3.35 21.00
N SER A 413 -31.83 -3.20 19.84
CA SER A 413 -30.37 -3.00 19.74
C SER A 413 -29.88 -1.55 19.96
N HIS A 414 -30.53 -0.77 20.84
CA HIS A 414 -30.18 0.64 21.06
C HIS A 414 -29.23 0.88 22.24
N LYS A 415 -28.20 0.03 22.38
CA LYS A 415 -27.24 0.07 23.51
C LYS A 415 -25.79 -0.31 23.16
N SER A 416 -25.30 0.09 22.00
CA SER A 416 -23.84 0.13 21.77
C SER A 416 -23.18 1.08 22.78
N TYR A 417 -22.04 0.66 23.35
CA TYR A 417 -21.36 1.40 24.43
C TYR A 417 -20.67 2.66 23.87
N THR A 418 -21.41 3.77 23.77
CA THR A 418 -20.86 5.07 23.36
C THR A 418 -19.89 5.60 24.41
N THR A 419 -18.61 5.25 24.27
CA THR A 419 -17.52 5.78 25.09
C THR A 419 -17.48 7.31 24.99
N ARG A 420 -16.91 7.98 26.01
CA ARG A 420 -16.65 9.43 25.93
C ARG A 420 -15.77 9.80 24.74
N PHE A 421 -14.92 8.88 24.29
CA PHE A 421 -14.10 9.05 23.10
C PHE A 421 -14.95 9.06 21.81
N SER A 422 -15.91 8.15 21.65
CA SER A 422 -16.84 8.16 20.50
C SER A 422 -17.59 9.50 20.41
N ARG A 423 -18.22 9.96 21.50
CA ARG A 423 -18.97 11.22 21.48
C ARG A 423 -18.10 12.46 21.33
N PHE A 424 -16.80 12.38 21.62
CA PHE A 424 -15.83 13.43 21.28
C PHE A 424 -15.49 13.39 19.78
N MET A 425 -15.24 12.20 19.24
CA MET A 425 -15.03 11.95 17.81
C MET A 425 -16.21 12.42 16.94
N ASP A 426 -17.44 12.11 17.34
CA ASP A 426 -18.66 12.53 16.64
C ASP A 426 -18.77 14.08 16.56
N ASN A 427 -18.28 14.79 17.58
CA ASN A 427 -18.23 16.26 17.64
C ASN A 427 -17.04 16.88 16.87
N LEU A 428 -16.07 16.08 16.39
CA LEU A 428 -14.96 16.55 15.55
C LEU A 428 -15.27 16.46 14.04
N ALA A 429 -16.23 15.64 13.64
CA ALA A 429 -16.62 15.49 12.24
C ALA A 429 -17.20 16.81 11.69
N ILE A 430 -16.60 17.34 10.61
CA ILE A 430 -17.00 18.64 10.05
C ILE A 430 -18.31 18.46 9.25
N PRO A 431 -19.42 19.15 9.60
CA PRO A 431 -20.69 18.97 8.91
C PRO A 431 -20.59 19.22 7.40
N GLY A 432 -20.80 18.16 6.60
CA GLY A 432 -20.74 18.21 5.15
C GLY A 432 -19.37 17.95 4.51
N LEU A 433 -18.33 17.61 5.28
CA LEU A 433 -17.06 17.09 4.76
C LEU A 433 -17.12 15.55 4.62
N ASN A 434 -17.70 15.07 3.53
CA ASN A 434 -17.64 13.65 3.18
C ASN A 434 -16.33 13.30 2.42
N LEU A 435 -16.00 12.00 2.35
CA LEU A 435 -14.76 11.50 1.75
C LEU A 435 -14.54 11.98 0.30
N ARG A 436 -15.60 12.02 -0.51
CA ARG A 436 -15.55 12.49 -1.92
C ARG A 436 -15.23 13.97 -2.01
N ARG A 437 -15.81 14.80 -1.13
CA ARG A 437 -15.51 16.25 -1.05
C ARG A 437 -14.08 16.49 -0.56
N ALA A 438 -13.60 15.75 0.43
CA ALA A 438 -12.21 15.81 0.87
C ALA A 438 -11.24 15.47 -0.29
N TRP A 439 -11.54 14.42 -1.06
CA TRP A 439 -10.72 13.99 -2.19
C TRP A 439 -10.77 14.98 -3.36
N LEU A 440 -11.93 15.57 -3.65
CA LEU A 440 -12.09 16.70 -4.59
C LEU A 440 -11.23 17.90 -4.20
N ILE A 441 -11.32 18.33 -2.93
CA ILE A 441 -10.50 19.44 -2.39
C ILE A 441 -9.01 19.11 -2.50
N SER A 442 -8.62 17.85 -2.27
CA SER A 442 -7.22 17.42 -2.35
C SER A 442 -6.65 17.49 -3.78
N HIS A 443 -7.45 17.20 -4.82
CA HIS A 443 -7.07 17.40 -6.22
C HIS A 443 -6.97 18.88 -6.60
N LEU A 444 -7.92 19.72 -6.13
CA LEU A 444 -7.89 21.16 -6.36
C LEU A 444 -6.68 21.83 -5.69
N LEU A 445 -6.34 21.40 -4.46
CA LEU A 445 -5.13 21.81 -3.74
C LEU A 445 -3.86 21.41 -4.51
N PHE A 446 -3.80 20.18 -5.03
CA PHE A 446 -2.67 19.72 -5.82
C PHE A 446 -2.49 20.57 -7.08
N ALA A 447 -3.55 20.78 -7.86
CA ALA A 447 -3.51 21.59 -9.06
C ALA A 447 -3.08 23.04 -8.77
N ALA A 448 -3.63 23.65 -7.72
CA ALA A 448 -3.23 24.99 -7.28
C ALA A 448 -1.74 25.05 -6.89
N CYS A 449 -1.21 24.02 -6.21
CA CYS A 449 0.21 23.90 -5.92
C CYS A 449 1.02 23.76 -7.22
N MET A 450 0.62 22.89 -8.15
CA MET A 450 1.33 22.67 -9.42
C MET A 450 1.43 23.94 -10.26
N PHE A 451 0.33 24.70 -10.45
CA PHE A 451 0.39 25.99 -11.16
C PHE A 451 1.24 27.04 -10.41
N SER A 452 1.22 27.04 -9.07
CA SER A 452 2.03 27.94 -8.26
C SER A 452 3.54 27.73 -8.47
N THR A 453 3.98 26.56 -8.92
CA THR A 453 5.41 26.30 -9.21
C THR A 453 5.97 27.23 -10.30
N LEU A 454 5.12 27.69 -11.22
CA LEU A 454 5.48 28.67 -12.25
C LEU A 454 5.82 30.04 -11.66
N ILE A 455 5.27 30.39 -10.49
CA ILE A 455 5.36 31.72 -9.88
C ILE A 455 6.44 31.74 -8.79
N VAL A 456 6.50 30.70 -7.96
CA VAL A 456 7.39 30.62 -6.78
C VAL A 456 8.88 30.72 -7.17
N ARG A 457 9.63 31.52 -6.39
CA ARG A 457 11.09 31.76 -6.55
C ARG A 457 11.89 31.68 -5.25
N SER A 458 11.24 31.51 -4.10
CA SER A 458 11.91 31.39 -2.80
C SER A 458 11.95 29.92 -2.35
N ILE A 459 13.04 29.53 -1.71
CA ILE A 459 13.21 28.18 -1.14
C ILE A 459 12.08 27.88 -0.14
N ALA A 460 11.79 28.82 0.76
CA ALA A 460 10.69 28.68 1.73
C ALA A 460 9.32 28.49 1.06
N GLY A 461 9.00 29.28 0.02
CA GLY A 461 7.75 29.12 -0.73
C GLY A 461 7.67 27.78 -1.46
N ALA A 462 8.78 27.30 -2.01
CA ALA A 462 8.84 26.00 -2.68
C ALA A 462 8.70 24.84 -1.67
N THR A 463 9.34 24.93 -0.50
CA THR A 463 9.17 23.99 0.61
C THR A 463 7.73 23.90 1.09
N VAL A 464 7.05 25.04 1.29
CA VAL A 464 5.63 25.08 1.70
C VAL A 464 4.72 24.48 0.62
N LEU A 465 4.97 24.78 -0.66
CA LEU A 465 4.23 24.21 -1.79
C LEU A 465 4.35 22.68 -1.85
N ILE A 466 5.56 22.14 -1.71
CA ILE A 466 5.80 20.69 -1.67
C ILE A 466 5.20 20.06 -0.40
N ALA A 467 5.27 20.73 0.76
CA ALA A 467 4.62 20.25 1.98
C ALA A 467 3.09 20.14 1.84
N LEU A 468 2.42 21.15 1.26
CA LEU A 468 0.97 21.15 1.01
C LEU A 468 0.53 20.02 0.07
N VAL A 469 1.36 19.65 -0.91
CA VAL A 469 1.13 18.48 -1.77
C VAL A 469 1.11 17.16 -0.97
N GLY A 470 1.72 17.11 0.22
CA GLY A 470 1.63 15.97 1.14
C GLY A 470 0.20 15.68 1.61
N VAL A 471 -0.67 16.69 1.67
CA VAL A 471 -2.11 16.55 1.95
C VAL A 471 -2.81 15.79 0.81
N SER A 472 -2.52 16.16 -0.44
CA SER A 472 -3.07 15.52 -1.64
C SER A 472 -2.58 14.08 -1.81
N TRP A 473 -1.30 13.84 -1.53
CA TRP A 473 -0.72 12.49 -1.51
C TRP A 473 -1.37 11.61 -0.44
N ALA A 474 -1.50 12.11 0.79
CA ALA A 474 -2.16 11.39 1.88
C ALA A 474 -3.59 10.98 1.52
N MET A 475 -4.35 11.85 0.82
CA MET A 475 -5.71 11.55 0.36
C MET A 475 -5.77 10.50 -0.75
N THR A 476 -4.88 10.58 -1.73
CA THR A 476 -4.82 9.64 -2.87
C THR A 476 -4.46 8.21 -2.41
N LEU A 477 -3.68 8.07 -1.34
CA LEU A 477 -3.31 6.75 -0.80
C LEU A 477 -4.45 5.97 -0.11
N TRP A 478 -5.61 6.56 0.20
CA TRP A 478 -6.70 5.87 0.91
C TRP A 478 -8.10 6.11 0.37
N ALA A 479 -8.42 7.31 -0.13
CA ALA A 479 -9.78 7.63 -0.58
C ALA A 479 -10.27 6.76 -1.76
N PRO A 480 -9.45 6.44 -2.79
CA PRO A 480 -9.85 5.51 -3.85
C PRO A 480 -10.23 4.13 -3.29
N PHE A 481 -9.36 3.56 -2.44
CA PHE A 481 -9.56 2.24 -1.83
C PHE A 481 -10.79 2.20 -0.92
N ALA A 482 -11.02 3.23 -0.11
CA ALA A 482 -12.17 3.33 0.79
C ALA A 482 -13.51 3.53 0.04
N ILE A 483 -13.50 4.18 -1.14
CA ILE A 483 -14.69 4.27 -2.00
C ILE A 483 -14.96 2.91 -2.68
N ILE A 484 -13.92 2.22 -3.16
CA ILE A 484 -14.04 0.91 -3.81
C ILE A 484 -14.49 -0.16 -2.82
N SER A 485 -13.89 -0.25 -1.62
CA SER A 485 -14.27 -1.25 -0.61
C SER A 485 -15.71 -1.05 -0.12
N ALA A 486 -16.17 0.19 0.02
CA ALA A 486 -17.55 0.51 0.33
C ALA A 486 -18.53 0.10 -0.79
N GLU A 487 -18.15 0.24 -2.07
CA GLU A 487 -18.98 -0.27 -3.17
C GLU A 487 -19.05 -1.80 -3.17
N VAL A 488 -17.90 -2.49 -3.02
CA VAL A 488 -17.84 -3.97 -2.98
C VAL A 488 -18.68 -4.50 -1.82
N SER A 489 -18.45 -4.02 -0.60
CA SER A 489 -19.21 -4.41 0.59
C SER A 489 -20.73 -4.18 0.43
N LYS A 490 -21.16 -3.03 -0.14
CA LYS A 490 -22.59 -2.78 -0.42
C LYS A 490 -23.15 -3.74 -1.47
N ARG A 491 -22.37 -4.09 -2.51
CA ARG A 491 -22.76 -5.07 -3.53
C ARG A 491 -22.91 -6.46 -2.94
N ASP A 492 -21.98 -6.90 -2.10
CA ASP A 492 -21.99 -8.22 -1.49
C ASP A 492 -23.09 -8.38 -0.44
N ALA A 493 -23.48 -7.29 0.23
CA ALA A 493 -24.68 -7.26 1.07
C ALA A 493 -25.96 -7.44 0.23
N VAL A 494 -26.10 -6.73 -0.89
CA VAL A 494 -27.23 -6.87 -1.82
C VAL A 494 -27.25 -8.24 -2.50
N ARG A 495 -26.08 -8.81 -2.82
CA ARG A 495 -25.92 -10.14 -3.40
C ARG A 495 -26.37 -11.23 -2.43
N ARG A 496 -25.88 -11.22 -1.19
CA ARG A 496 -26.29 -12.18 -0.14
C ARG A 496 -27.78 -12.09 0.16
N ALA A 497 -28.37 -10.89 0.21
CA ALA A 497 -29.81 -10.71 0.36
C ALA A 497 -30.63 -11.29 -0.82
N ARG A 498 -30.07 -11.33 -2.04
CA ARG A 498 -30.69 -12.00 -3.20
C ARG A 498 -30.52 -13.51 -3.18
N GLN A 499 -29.36 -14.03 -2.78
CA GLN A 499 -29.14 -15.48 -2.61
C GLN A 499 -30.04 -16.05 -1.49
N GLN A 500 -30.25 -15.32 -0.39
CA GLN A 500 -31.27 -15.65 0.62
C GLN A 500 -32.72 -15.59 0.08
N SER A 501 -32.94 -15.06 -1.12
CA SER A 501 -34.25 -15.00 -1.80
C SER A 501 -34.39 -16.01 -2.95
N MET A 502 -33.32 -16.70 -3.36
CA MET A 502 -33.31 -17.63 -4.50
C MET A 502 -32.38 -18.81 -4.20
N VAL A 503 -32.98 -19.99 -3.98
CA VAL A 503 -32.25 -21.24 -3.73
C VAL A 503 -31.66 -21.76 -5.06
N GLY A 504 -30.33 -21.88 -5.13
CA GLY A 504 -29.64 -22.62 -6.17
C GLY A 504 -29.16 -21.80 -7.38
N GLU A 505 -28.24 -20.84 -7.17
CA GLU A 505 -27.35 -20.35 -8.24
C GLU A 505 -25.97 -19.94 -7.66
N ASP A 506 -25.04 -20.91 -7.64
CA ASP A 506 -23.65 -20.72 -7.18
C ASP A 506 -22.79 -20.03 -8.25
N ASP A 507 -23.03 -18.74 -8.42
CA ASP A 507 -22.31 -17.91 -9.40
C ASP A 507 -20.86 -17.68 -8.93
N LEU A 508 -19.89 -18.35 -9.55
CA LEU A 508 -18.45 -18.26 -9.23
C LEU A 508 -17.90 -16.85 -9.55
N ASP A 509 -17.70 -16.00 -8.53
CA ASP A 509 -17.20 -14.63 -8.75
C ASP A 509 -16.46 -14.01 -7.54
N GLU A 510 -15.89 -14.80 -6.62
CA GLU A 510 -15.01 -14.29 -5.54
C GLU A 510 -13.73 -13.62 -6.10
N ASP A 511 -13.31 -14.03 -7.30
CA ASP A 511 -12.23 -13.42 -8.09
C ASP A 511 -12.39 -11.90 -8.31
N GLN A 512 -13.61 -11.33 -8.20
CA GLN A 512 -13.84 -9.91 -8.50
C GLN A 512 -12.96 -8.97 -7.68
N ALA A 513 -12.71 -9.23 -6.39
CA ALA A 513 -11.97 -8.31 -5.54
C ALA A 513 -10.50 -8.14 -6.00
N GLY A 514 -9.81 -9.24 -6.29
CA GLY A 514 -8.44 -9.22 -6.82
C GLY A 514 -8.36 -8.60 -8.23
N ILE A 515 -9.37 -8.86 -9.07
CA ILE A 515 -9.50 -8.25 -10.40
C ILE A 515 -9.69 -6.73 -10.30
N ILE A 516 -10.56 -6.25 -9.41
CA ILE A 516 -10.80 -4.82 -9.17
C ILE A 516 -9.51 -4.12 -8.68
N LEU A 517 -8.79 -4.74 -7.75
CA LEU A 517 -7.51 -4.21 -7.25
C LEU A 517 -6.43 -4.17 -8.35
N GLY A 518 -6.37 -5.20 -9.21
CA GLY A 518 -5.49 -5.24 -10.37
C GLY A 518 -5.82 -4.17 -11.42
N ILE A 519 -7.12 -3.91 -11.65
CA ILE A 519 -7.57 -2.82 -12.52
C ILE A 519 -7.19 -1.46 -11.94
N HIS A 520 -7.38 -1.24 -10.63
CA HIS A 520 -6.96 -0.01 -9.96
C HIS A 520 -5.46 0.24 -10.12
N ASN A 521 -4.61 -0.78 -9.92
CA ASN A 521 -3.18 -0.68 -10.15
C ASN A 521 -2.84 -0.32 -11.61
N MET A 522 -3.60 -0.83 -12.59
CA MET A 522 -3.43 -0.46 -14.00
C MET A 522 -3.88 0.98 -14.31
N SER A 523 -4.95 1.49 -13.69
CA SER A 523 -5.31 2.92 -13.81
C SER A 523 -4.29 3.84 -13.14
N VAL A 524 -3.56 3.38 -12.12
CA VAL A 524 -2.45 4.10 -11.48
C VAL A 524 -1.18 4.08 -12.35
N ALA A 525 -0.81 2.93 -12.94
CA ALA A 525 0.47 2.76 -13.65
C ALA A 525 0.47 3.26 -15.10
N ALA A 526 -0.58 2.98 -15.88
CA ALA A 526 -0.68 3.40 -17.29
C ALA A 526 -0.50 4.91 -17.55
N PRO A 527 -1.09 5.85 -16.77
CA PRO A 527 -0.94 7.29 -17.02
C PRO A 527 0.48 7.81 -16.76
N GLN A 528 1.27 7.11 -15.97
CA GLN A 528 2.64 7.53 -15.65
C GLN A 528 3.54 7.48 -16.89
N ILE A 529 3.29 6.54 -17.80
CA ILE A 529 3.96 6.48 -19.12
C ILE A 529 3.62 7.75 -19.93
N ILE A 530 2.36 8.19 -19.93
CA ILE A 530 1.91 9.41 -20.61
C ILE A 530 2.58 10.64 -19.97
N ALA A 531 2.60 10.72 -18.64
CA ALA A 531 3.27 11.79 -17.90
C ALA A 531 4.77 11.86 -18.22
N THR A 532 5.42 10.70 -18.38
CA THR A 532 6.84 10.58 -18.65
C THR A 532 7.20 11.02 -20.07
N LEU A 533 6.44 10.55 -21.07
CA LEU A 533 6.60 10.98 -22.46
C LEU A 533 6.31 12.48 -22.62
N GLY A 534 5.24 12.98 -21.99
CA GLY A 534 4.93 14.41 -21.94
C GLY A 534 6.04 15.25 -21.28
N SER A 535 6.58 14.77 -20.15
CA SER A 535 7.73 15.39 -19.48
C SER A 535 8.94 15.46 -20.41
N SER A 536 9.28 14.36 -21.09
CA SER A 536 10.41 14.31 -22.02
C SER A 536 10.26 15.31 -23.17
N VAL A 537 9.06 15.45 -23.75
CA VAL A 537 8.74 16.42 -24.79
C VAL A 537 8.88 17.86 -24.28
N ILE A 538 8.32 18.19 -23.12
CA ILE A 538 8.45 19.54 -22.52
C ILE A 538 9.92 19.86 -22.22
N PHE A 539 10.67 18.92 -21.62
CA PHE A 539 12.11 19.09 -21.39
C PHE A 539 12.86 19.29 -22.71
N LYS A 540 12.53 18.55 -23.78
CA LYS A 540 13.21 18.68 -25.09
C LYS A 540 13.14 20.10 -25.66
N PHE A 541 12.03 20.82 -25.42
CA PHE A 541 11.85 22.20 -25.86
C PHE A 541 12.27 23.27 -24.83
N MET A 542 12.29 22.95 -23.52
CA MET A 542 12.44 23.96 -22.45
C MET A 542 13.66 23.82 -21.54
N GLN A 543 14.35 22.68 -21.56
CA GLN A 543 15.56 22.49 -20.74
C GLN A 543 16.70 23.41 -21.22
N LYS A 544 17.51 23.90 -20.28
CA LYS A 544 18.82 24.49 -20.62
C LYS A 544 19.93 23.49 -20.29
N PRO A 545 21.14 23.65 -20.86
CA PRO A 545 22.33 22.97 -20.36
C PRO A 545 22.54 23.22 -18.85
N ARG A 546 22.98 22.18 -18.13
CA ARG A 546 23.29 22.20 -16.68
C ARG A 546 24.25 23.36 -16.37
N GLY A 547 23.94 24.15 -15.34
CA GLY A 547 24.71 25.33 -14.94
C GLY A 547 24.33 26.64 -15.65
N ILE A 548 23.50 26.64 -16.70
CA ILE A 548 23.07 27.90 -17.33
C ILE A 548 21.85 28.51 -16.60
N PRO A 549 21.91 29.79 -16.17
CA PRO A 549 20.83 30.41 -15.43
C PRO A 549 19.54 30.58 -16.25
N GLY A 550 18.40 30.54 -15.55
CA GLY A 550 17.06 30.73 -16.10
C GLY A 550 16.42 29.50 -16.72
N ASP A 551 16.89 28.28 -16.43
CA ASP A 551 16.07 27.08 -16.62
C ASP A 551 14.86 27.12 -15.66
N ARG A 552 13.71 26.66 -16.15
CA ARG A 552 12.43 26.56 -15.41
C ARG A 552 11.64 25.30 -15.80
N SER A 553 12.26 24.39 -16.56
CA SER A 553 11.58 23.26 -17.20
C SER A 553 10.87 22.33 -16.22
N PHE A 554 11.44 22.05 -15.04
CA PHE A 554 10.77 21.28 -13.98
C PHE A 554 9.46 21.92 -13.51
N ALA A 555 9.43 23.25 -13.34
CA ALA A 555 8.22 23.97 -12.95
C ALA A 555 7.12 23.85 -14.02
N VAL A 556 7.49 23.94 -15.30
CA VAL A 556 6.52 23.82 -16.40
C VAL A 556 6.01 22.39 -16.54
N VAL A 557 6.87 21.38 -16.37
CA VAL A 557 6.47 19.96 -16.37
C VAL A 557 5.48 19.66 -15.25
N MET A 558 5.73 20.11 -14.02
CA MET A 558 4.81 19.93 -12.90
C MET A 558 3.51 20.72 -13.09
N ALA A 559 3.58 21.98 -13.53
CA ALA A 559 2.41 22.79 -13.83
C ALA A 559 1.52 22.20 -14.94
N ALA A 560 2.11 21.53 -15.94
CA ALA A 560 1.35 20.80 -16.95
C ALA A 560 0.51 19.67 -16.34
N GLY A 561 1.06 18.95 -15.35
CA GLY A 561 0.33 17.96 -14.53
C GLY A 561 -0.81 18.56 -13.69
N GLY A 562 -0.78 19.88 -13.44
CA GLY A 562 -1.90 20.60 -12.84
C GLY A 562 -3.19 20.54 -13.68
N PHE A 563 -3.09 20.55 -15.02
CA PHE A 563 -4.26 20.48 -15.90
C PHE A 563 -4.94 19.11 -15.88
N SER A 564 -4.18 18.01 -15.87
CA SER A 564 -4.76 16.67 -15.76
C SER A 564 -5.39 16.45 -14.38
N THR A 565 -4.79 17.00 -13.32
CA THR A 565 -5.37 16.93 -11.97
C THR A 565 -6.62 17.80 -11.81
N LEU A 566 -6.74 18.94 -12.51
CA LEU A 566 -8.02 19.65 -12.62
C LEU A 566 -9.11 18.81 -13.31
N PHE A 567 -8.75 18.03 -14.32
CA PHE A 567 -9.71 17.12 -14.97
C PHE A 567 -10.10 15.95 -14.04
N ALA A 568 -9.15 15.42 -13.26
CA ALA A 568 -9.44 14.46 -12.20
C ALA A 568 -10.39 15.05 -11.12
N ALA A 569 -10.18 16.31 -10.71
CA ALA A 569 -11.10 17.03 -9.83
C ALA A 569 -12.51 17.16 -10.44
N TYR A 570 -12.61 17.52 -11.74
CA TYR A 570 -13.88 17.55 -12.46
C TYR A 570 -14.58 16.18 -12.43
N LEU A 571 -13.87 15.09 -12.72
CA LEU A 571 -14.42 13.73 -12.66
C LEU A 571 -14.85 13.35 -11.23
N THR A 572 -14.08 13.72 -10.21
CA THR A 572 -14.42 13.52 -8.80
C THR A 572 -15.74 14.20 -8.45
N SER A 573 -15.99 15.41 -8.99
CA SER A 573 -17.24 16.15 -8.77
C SER A 573 -18.48 15.51 -9.43
N ARG A 574 -18.31 14.52 -10.32
CA ARG A 574 -19.40 13.77 -10.96
C ARG A 574 -19.81 12.50 -10.20
N ILE A 575 -19.06 12.11 -9.17
CA ILE A 575 -19.34 10.92 -8.37
C ILE A 575 -20.55 11.22 -7.47
N LYS A 576 -21.71 10.60 -7.77
CA LYS A 576 -22.94 10.72 -6.96
C LYS A 576 -22.68 10.27 -5.52
N ASP A 577 -23.31 10.93 -4.55
CA ASP A 577 -23.16 10.55 -3.14
C ASP A 577 -23.86 9.22 -2.80
N GLU A 578 -24.97 8.91 -3.46
CA GLU A 578 -25.76 7.68 -3.22
C GLU A 578 -25.67 6.68 -4.38
N ILE A 579 -25.43 5.41 -4.03
CA ILE A 579 -25.64 4.27 -4.93
C ILE A 579 -27.09 3.81 -4.76
N GLU A 580 -27.95 4.20 -5.70
CA GLU A 580 -29.34 3.71 -5.86
C GLU A 580 -29.34 2.17 -5.88
N VAL A 581 -29.99 1.52 -4.89
CA VAL A 581 -30.08 0.05 -4.85
C VAL A 581 -31.25 -0.42 -5.72
N PRO A 582 -31.03 -1.28 -6.73
CA PRO A 582 -32.11 -1.79 -7.58
C PRO A 582 -33.06 -2.72 -6.80
N GLY A 583 -34.08 -2.11 -6.18
CA GLY A 583 -35.10 -2.76 -5.37
C GLY A 583 -35.87 -1.81 -4.43
N GLU A 584 -35.25 -0.72 -3.94
CA GLU A 584 -35.89 0.16 -2.95
C GLU A 584 -37.04 1.01 -3.52
N ASP A 585 -36.92 1.54 -4.74
CA ASP A 585 -37.97 2.36 -5.36
C ASP A 585 -39.26 1.54 -5.58
N ASN A 586 -39.16 0.25 -5.91
CA ASN A 586 -40.34 -0.63 -5.98
C ASN A 586 -40.96 -0.86 -4.60
N ARG A 587 -40.19 -1.24 -3.57
CA ARG A 587 -40.72 -1.42 -2.20
C ARG A 587 -41.34 -0.13 -1.64
N THR A 588 -40.80 1.03 -2.02
CA THR A 588 -41.30 2.35 -1.61
C THR A 588 -42.57 2.75 -2.39
N ARG A 589 -42.64 2.48 -3.70
CA ARG A 589 -43.86 2.63 -4.52
C ARG A 589 -44.97 1.67 -4.12
N GLU A 590 -44.65 0.47 -3.65
CA GLU A 590 -45.63 -0.48 -3.12
C GLU A 590 -46.12 -0.09 -1.73
N ARG A 591 -45.24 0.40 -0.85
CA ARG A 591 -45.63 0.99 0.46
C ARG A 591 -46.46 2.27 0.30
N SER A 592 -46.22 3.09 -0.71
CA SER A 592 -47.08 4.25 -0.98
C SER A 592 -48.44 3.81 -1.56
N ARG A 593 -48.45 2.95 -2.59
CA ARG A 593 -49.70 2.40 -3.18
C ARG A 593 -50.58 1.66 -2.16
N SER A 594 -49.99 0.90 -1.23
CA SER A 594 -50.75 0.20 -0.19
C SER A 594 -51.31 1.15 0.86
N ARG A 595 -50.56 2.20 1.27
CA ARG A 595 -51.10 3.31 2.07
C ARG A 595 -52.26 4.04 1.38
N THR A 596 -52.17 4.32 0.08
CA THR A 596 -53.28 4.96 -0.67
C THR A 596 -54.52 4.05 -0.74
N ARG A 597 -54.33 2.73 -0.90
CA ARG A 597 -55.45 1.77 -0.89
C ARG A 597 -56.13 1.67 0.48
N LEU A 598 -55.36 1.64 1.57
CA LEU A 598 -55.90 1.67 2.94
C LEU A 598 -56.66 2.97 3.20
N SER A 599 -56.10 4.12 2.82
CA SER A 599 -56.71 5.45 3.03
C SER A 599 -58.03 5.65 2.26
N ARG A 600 -58.24 4.98 1.11
CA ARG A 600 -59.54 4.98 0.43
C ARG A 600 -60.56 4.07 1.10
N ARG A 601 -60.12 2.93 1.65
CA ARG A 601 -61.01 1.96 2.31
C ARG A 601 -61.56 2.45 3.65
N SER A 602 -60.90 3.43 4.29
CA SER A 602 -61.38 4.11 5.50
C SER A 602 -62.40 5.23 5.25
N THR A 603 -62.59 5.67 4.01
CA THR A 603 -63.55 6.74 3.64
C THR A 603 -64.89 6.21 3.10
N GLU A 604 -65.04 4.90 2.93
CA GLU A 604 -66.23 4.26 2.34
C GLU A 604 -66.99 3.40 3.38
N THR A 605 -67.38 4.01 4.50
CA THR A 605 -68.28 3.41 5.49
C THR A 605 -69.61 4.19 5.50
N PRO A 606 -70.73 3.63 5.06
CA PRO A 606 -72.00 4.36 4.94
C PRO A 606 -72.64 4.64 6.30
N LEU A 607 -73.02 5.89 6.52
CA LEU A 607 -73.62 6.37 7.77
C LEU A 607 -75.15 6.20 7.71
N ILE A 608 -75.66 5.05 8.18
CA ILE A 608 -77.09 4.71 8.14
C ILE A 608 -77.61 4.27 9.52
N MET A 609 -78.54 5.08 10.04
CA MET A 609 -79.55 4.80 11.08
C MET A 609 -79.13 4.13 12.39
N ALA A 610 -79.28 4.88 13.48
CA ALA A 610 -79.91 4.37 14.70
C ALA A 610 -81.10 5.29 15.04
N SER A 611 -82.30 4.72 15.15
CA SER A 611 -83.50 5.40 15.61
C SER A 611 -84.10 4.60 16.76
N GLY A 612 -84.07 5.17 17.97
CA GLY A 612 -84.52 4.56 19.22
C GLY A 612 -84.27 5.54 20.36
#